data_AF-A0A523U5D6-F1
#
_entry.id   AF-A0A523U5D6-F1
#
_cell.length_a   1.000
_cell.length_b   1.000
_cell.length_c   1.000
_cell.angle_alpha   90.00
_cell.angle_beta   90.00
_cell.angle_gamma   90.00
#
_symmetry.space_group_name_H-M   'P 1'
#
loop_
_entity.id
_entity.type
_entity.pdbx_description
1 polymer ?
#
loop_
_entity_poly.entity_id
_entity_poly.type
_entity_poly.pdbx_seq_one_letter_code
_entity_poly.pdbx_strand_id
1 'polypeptide(L)'
;MERISVLLLVVIVLTIALAIHGCSSGGGSKRPIGTGTGTGTGTGTGTGTGTGGPNEFVYVWVITGGSATAAELDAVKANIQGLSDGLYGVAHGQQHIAHLTIKNNGATSECHVATPVDRVASGTLGGGTWARCVPGGADGKYIECGGLVDHYTFAHEHGHKEYELAGGVLAEEYSGASGCPCVISTGAAGGLMQYCDDGNHETSWCPNSCWKAIMDQTSMTHTTGDYPAVGAGPTTTVVIEP
;
A
#
# COMPACT_ATOMS: atom_id res chain seq x y z
N MET A 1 8.62 48.16 27.32
CA MET A 1 8.69 47.36 26.08
C MET A 1 7.46 46.45 25.97
N GLU A 2 6.24 47.01 26.02
CA GLU A 2 5.00 46.20 26.05
C GLU A 2 4.01 46.55 24.92
N ARG A 3 4.31 47.54 24.08
CA ARG A 3 3.39 47.99 23.03
C ARG A 3 3.66 47.41 21.64
N ILE A 4 4.74 46.64 21.48
CA ILE A 4 5.13 46.04 20.19
C ILE A 4 4.40 44.71 19.94
N SER A 5 3.99 43.99 20.99
CA SER A 5 3.41 42.64 20.85
C SER A 5 1.99 42.62 20.28
N VAL A 6 1.17 43.65 20.55
CA VAL A 6 -0.23 43.69 20.08
C VAL A 6 -0.31 44.00 18.59
N LEU A 7 0.57 44.88 18.09
CA LEU A 7 0.55 45.31 16.70
C LEU A 7 1.03 44.21 15.74
N LEU A 8 1.98 43.39 16.18
CA LEU A 8 2.44 42.22 15.42
C LEU A 8 1.37 41.13 15.31
N LEU A 9 0.58 40.93 16.37
CA LEU A 9 -0.45 39.90 16.43
C LEU A 9 -1.65 40.24 15.54
N VAL A 10 -2.02 41.52 15.43
CA VAL A 10 -3.08 41.97 14.50
C VAL A 10 -2.66 41.79 13.03
N VAL A 11 -1.40 42.02 12.69
CA VAL A 11 -0.88 41.84 11.32
C VAL A 11 -0.90 40.36 10.91
N ILE A 12 -0.56 39.44 11.82
CA ILE A 12 -0.56 37.99 11.54
C ILE A 12 -1.98 37.45 11.34
N VAL A 13 -2.97 37.96 12.08
CA VAL A 13 -4.37 37.53 11.91
C VAL A 13 -4.95 38.06 10.59
N LEU A 14 -4.59 39.27 10.16
CA LEU A 14 -5.07 39.83 8.90
C LEU A 14 -4.51 39.11 7.65
N THR A 15 -3.28 38.61 7.70
CA THR A 15 -2.68 37.90 6.56
C THR A 15 -3.28 36.51 6.35
N ILE A 16 -3.74 35.84 7.42
CA ILE A 16 -4.40 34.53 7.33
C ILE A 16 -5.83 34.66 6.74
N ALA A 17 -6.54 35.75 7.05
CA ALA A 17 -7.91 35.97 6.55
C ALA A 17 -7.99 36.23 5.03
N LEU A 18 -6.90 36.69 4.40
CA LEU A 18 -6.86 37.01 2.97
C LEU A 18 -6.52 35.81 2.07
N ALA A 19 -6.15 34.65 2.63
CA ALA A 19 -5.75 33.48 1.85
C ALA A 19 -6.91 32.56 1.40
N ILE A 20 -8.17 32.85 1.77
CA ILE A 20 -9.31 31.92 1.58
C ILE A 20 -10.20 32.27 0.36
N HIS A 21 -9.83 33.24 -0.49
CA HIS A 21 -10.62 33.59 -1.69
C HIS A 21 -9.97 33.11 -3.00
N GLY A 22 -9.63 31.81 -3.05
CA GLY A 22 -9.07 31.15 -4.23
C GLY A 22 -10.07 30.24 -4.97
N CYS A 23 -10.79 30.83 -5.92
CA CYS A 23 -11.33 30.24 -7.15
C CYS A 23 -12.06 28.88 -7.11
N SER A 24 -13.39 28.96 -7.05
CA SER A 24 -14.32 28.01 -7.67
C SER A 24 -14.47 28.37 -9.16
N SER A 25 -14.07 27.48 -10.07
CA SER A 25 -14.54 27.48 -11.46
C SER A 25 -14.96 26.07 -11.87
N GLY A 26 -16.27 25.87 -11.97
CA GLY A 26 -16.88 24.71 -12.59
C GLY A 26 -16.63 24.71 -14.11
N GLY A 27 -16.21 23.56 -14.63
CA GLY A 27 -16.05 23.32 -16.05
C GLY A 27 -16.63 21.96 -16.42
N GLY A 28 -17.87 21.96 -16.89
CA GLY A 28 -18.52 20.78 -17.47
C GLY A 28 -17.93 20.46 -18.85
N SER A 29 -17.20 19.35 -18.94
CA SER A 29 -16.72 18.81 -20.21
C SER A 29 -17.74 17.84 -20.81
N LYS A 30 -18.35 18.24 -21.92
CA LYS A 30 -19.15 17.36 -22.79
C LYS A 30 -18.18 16.47 -23.57
N ARG A 31 -18.24 15.15 -23.36
CA ARG A 31 -17.49 14.19 -24.18
C ARG A 31 -18.18 13.99 -25.54
N PRO A 32 -17.44 14.01 -26.65
CA PRO A 32 -17.96 13.61 -27.96
C PRO A 32 -18.09 12.09 -28.05
N ILE A 33 -19.17 11.66 -28.68
CA ILE A 33 -19.43 10.28 -29.11
C ILE A 33 -18.48 9.99 -30.28
N GLY A 34 -17.49 9.13 -30.04
CA GLY A 34 -16.60 8.60 -31.07
C GLY A 34 -16.91 7.13 -31.31
N THR A 35 -17.45 6.80 -32.48
CA THR A 35 -17.57 5.43 -32.98
C THR A 35 -16.22 4.99 -33.54
N GLY A 36 -15.43 4.29 -32.73
CA GLY A 36 -14.18 3.65 -33.13
C GLY A 36 -14.32 2.13 -33.06
N THR A 37 -14.31 1.46 -34.21
CA THR A 37 -14.18 0.01 -34.31
C THR A 37 -12.75 -0.40 -34.01
N GLY A 38 -12.49 -0.75 -32.74
CA GLY A 38 -11.24 -1.37 -32.29
C GLY A 38 -11.50 -2.78 -31.77
N THR A 39 -10.71 -3.74 -32.24
CA THR A 39 -10.69 -5.14 -31.80
C THR A 39 -10.17 -5.24 -30.36
N GLY A 40 -11.06 -5.21 -29.38
CA GLY A 40 -10.75 -5.41 -27.96
C GLY A 40 -10.95 -6.86 -27.53
N THR A 41 -9.93 -7.45 -26.90
CA THR A 41 -10.03 -8.65 -26.08
C THR A 41 -10.96 -8.35 -24.89
N GLY A 42 -12.17 -8.90 -24.96
CA GLY A 42 -13.28 -8.52 -24.09
C GLY A 42 -13.06 -8.80 -22.61
N THR A 43 -13.36 -7.81 -21.77
CA THR A 43 -13.68 -7.99 -20.36
C THR A 43 -15.19 -8.17 -20.23
N GLY A 44 -15.62 -9.44 -20.21
CA GLY A 44 -17.03 -9.78 -20.09
C GLY A 44 -17.56 -9.46 -18.69
N THR A 45 -18.62 -8.64 -18.62
CA THR A 45 -19.47 -8.53 -17.43
C THR A 45 -20.45 -9.70 -17.42
N GLY A 46 -20.05 -10.78 -16.74
CA GLY A 46 -20.94 -11.88 -16.38
C GLY A 46 -21.39 -11.75 -14.94
N THR A 47 -22.69 -11.69 -14.70
CA THR A 47 -23.28 -11.92 -13.38
C THR A 47 -23.26 -13.42 -13.10
N GLY A 48 -22.14 -13.89 -12.58
CA GLY A 48 -21.99 -15.23 -12.01
C GLY A 48 -21.61 -15.10 -10.53
N THR A 49 -22.10 -16.00 -9.69
CA THR A 49 -21.69 -16.18 -8.29
C THR A 49 -20.28 -16.78 -8.21
N GLY A 50 -19.32 -16.18 -8.90
CA GLY A 50 -17.91 -16.57 -8.88
C GLY A 50 -17.18 -15.74 -7.83
N THR A 51 -16.46 -16.41 -6.94
CA THR A 51 -15.34 -15.87 -6.20
C THR A 51 -14.50 -15.03 -7.17
N GLY A 52 -14.39 -13.73 -6.93
CA GLY A 52 -13.61 -12.83 -7.79
C GLY A 52 -12.22 -13.42 -8.02
N GLY A 53 -11.77 -13.42 -9.27
CA GLY A 53 -10.42 -13.91 -9.60
C GLY A 53 -9.36 -13.17 -8.77
N PRO A 54 -8.19 -13.79 -8.55
CA PRO A 54 -7.14 -13.17 -7.75
C PRO A 54 -6.73 -11.82 -8.36
N ASN A 55 -6.60 -10.80 -7.51
CA ASN A 55 -5.96 -9.55 -7.85
C ASN A 55 -4.46 -9.80 -7.92
N GLU A 56 -3.92 -9.67 -9.12
CA GLU A 56 -2.54 -10.00 -9.43
C GLU A 56 -1.71 -8.73 -9.49
N PHE A 57 -0.67 -8.65 -8.68
CA PHE A 57 0.24 -7.52 -8.65
C PHE A 57 1.51 -7.79 -9.44
N VAL A 58 1.93 -6.78 -10.21
CA VAL A 58 3.19 -6.77 -10.96
C VAL A 58 4.04 -5.64 -10.42
N TYR A 59 5.18 -5.98 -9.81
CA TYR A 59 6.03 -5.01 -9.13
C TYR A 59 7.43 -4.89 -9.72
N VAL A 60 8.00 -3.72 -9.45
CA VAL A 60 9.41 -3.41 -9.69
C VAL A 60 10.00 -3.07 -8.33
N TRP A 61 10.90 -3.93 -7.85
CA TRP A 61 11.60 -3.78 -6.59
C TRP A 61 12.99 -3.22 -6.85
N VAL A 62 13.27 -2.01 -6.39
CA VAL A 62 14.53 -1.33 -6.64
C VAL A 62 15.42 -1.39 -5.41
N ILE A 63 16.66 -1.84 -5.55
CA ILE A 63 17.72 -1.58 -4.57
C ILE A 63 18.26 -0.18 -4.82
N THR A 64 18.17 0.70 -3.82
CA THR A 64 18.51 2.13 -3.95
C THR A 64 19.80 2.48 -3.21
N GLY A 65 20.45 3.58 -3.61
CA GLY A 65 21.65 4.08 -2.91
C GLY A 65 22.93 3.28 -3.13
N GLY A 66 22.91 2.32 -4.06
CA GLY A 66 24.06 1.50 -4.43
C GLY A 66 23.61 0.12 -4.94
N SER A 67 24.58 -0.77 -5.13
CA SER A 67 24.34 -2.14 -5.61
C SER A 67 24.50 -3.14 -4.48
N ALA A 68 23.49 -4.00 -4.29
CA ALA A 68 23.62 -5.21 -3.49
C ALA A 68 24.45 -6.25 -4.25
N THR A 69 25.07 -7.16 -3.50
CA THR A 69 25.77 -8.34 -4.02
C THR A 69 24.77 -9.37 -4.56
N ALA A 70 25.24 -10.31 -5.38
CA ALA A 70 24.39 -11.39 -5.91
C ALA A 70 23.73 -12.22 -4.80
N ALA A 71 24.47 -12.55 -3.74
CA ALA A 71 23.95 -13.32 -2.61
C ALA A 71 22.84 -12.57 -1.86
N GLU A 72 22.98 -11.26 -1.72
CA GLU A 72 21.95 -10.40 -1.13
C GLU A 72 20.69 -10.33 -2.00
N LEU A 73 20.84 -10.16 -3.32
CA LEU A 73 19.71 -10.17 -4.25
C LEU A 73 18.99 -11.53 -4.25
N ASP A 74 19.74 -12.64 -4.19
CA ASP A 74 19.17 -13.98 -4.09
C ASP A 74 18.40 -14.18 -2.77
N ALA A 75 18.88 -13.59 -1.67
CA ALA A 75 18.17 -13.63 -0.39
C ALA A 75 16.86 -12.82 -0.43
N VAL A 76 16.88 -11.61 -0.99
CA VAL A 76 15.65 -10.82 -1.23
C VAL A 76 14.69 -11.62 -2.10
N LYS A 77 15.18 -12.20 -3.20
CA LYS A 77 14.40 -13.04 -4.11
C LYS A 77 13.74 -14.22 -3.39
N ALA A 78 14.46 -14.91 -2.52
CA ALA A 78 13.94 -16.04 -1.75
C ALA A 78 12.82 -15.63 -0.77
N ASN A 79 12.80 -14.38 -0.31
CA ASN A 79 11.78 -13.88 0.60
C ASN A 79 10.45 -13.53 -0.08
N ILE A 80 10.48 -13.14 -1.36
CA ILE A 80 9.31 -12.59 -2.08
C ILE A 80 8.11 -13.53 -2.11
N GLN A 81 8.31 -14.84 -2.25
CA GLN A 81 7.18 -15.79 -2.19
C GLN A 81 6.48 -15.73 -0.82
N GLY A 82 7.23 -15.63 0.28
CA GLY A 82 6.65 -15.50 1.61
C GLY A 82 5.84 -14.21 1.78
N LEU A 83 6.26 -13.12 1.14
CA LEU A 83 5.49 -11.86 1.11
C LEU A 83 4.19 -12.02 0.31
N SER A 84 4.27 -12.67 -0.85
CA SER A 84 3.09 -12.97 -1.69
C SER A 84 2.10 -13.87 -0.96
N ASP A 85 2.58 -14.90 -0.26
CA ASP A 85 1.76 -15.78 0.57
C ASP A 85 1.11 -15.02 1.72
N GLY A 86 1.80 -14.05 2.33
CA GLY A 86 1.22 -13.16 3.33
C GLY A 86 0.10 -12.31 2.75
N LEU A 87 0.29 -11.70 1.58
CA LEU A 87 -0.76 -10.95 0.88
C LEU A 87 -1.97 -11.81 0.56
N TYR A 88 -1.73 -13.03 0.09
CA TYR A 88 -2.77 -14.03 -0.17
C TYR A 88 -3.52 -14.38 1.11
N GLY A 89 -2.77 -14.57 2.19
CA GLY A 89 -3.25 -14.78 3.56
C GLY A 89 -4.23 -13.72 4.03
N VAL A 90 -3.76 -12.47 4.07
CA VAL A 90 -4.53 -11.34 4.65
C VAL A 90 -5.80 -10.99 3.88
N ALA A 91 -5.86 -11.38 2.60
CA ALA A 91 -6.91 -11.03 1.66
C ALA A 91 -7.75 -12.23 1.20
N HIS A 92 -7.79 -13.29 2.02
CA HIS A 92 -8.65 -14.46 1.83
C HIS A 92 -8.47 -15.12 0.46
N GLY A 93 -7.21 -15.21 0.03
CA GLY A 93 -6.83 -15.86 -1.21
C GLY A 93 -7.19 -15.10 -2.49
N GLN A 94 -7.50 -13.81 -2.39
CA GLN A 94 -7.95 -12.99 -3.52
C GLN A 94 -6.92 -11.97 -3.98
N GLN A 95 -5.69 -11.96 -3.44
CA GLN A 95 -4.62 -11.10 -3.93
C GLN A 95 -3.25 -11.76 -3.80
N HIS A 96 -2.33 -11.52 -4.73
CA HIS A 96 -0.95 -12.01 -4.63
C HIS A 96 -0.02 -11.27 -5.58
N ILE A 97 1.30 -11.43 -5.38
CA ILE A 97 2.32 -10.95 -6.33
C ILE A 97 2.45 -11.99 -7.44
N ALA A 98 2.05 -11.66 -8.66
CA ALA A 98 2.20 -12.56 -9.80
C ALA A 98 3.60 -12.46 -10.41
N HIS A 99 4.11 -11.24 -10.56
CA HIS A 99 5.41 -10.97 -11.15
C HIS A 99 6.17 -9.88 -10.39
N LEU A 100 7.47 -10.08 -10.20
CA LEU A 100 8.32 -9.08 -9.56
C LEU A 100 9.70 -9.01 -10.23
N THR A 101 10.08 -7.80 -10.61
CA THR A 101 11.40 -7.52 -11.18
C THR A 101 12.26 -6.80 -10.16
N ILE A 102 13.39 -7.39 -9.77
CA ILE A 102 14.39 -6.76 -8.91
C ILE A 102 15.39 -6.00 -9.78
N LYS A 103 15.50 -4.68 -9.56
CA LYS A 103 16.49 -3.81 -10.19
C LYS A 103 17.56 -3.44 -9.17
N ASN A 104 18.81 -3.78 -9.46
CA ASN A 104 19.92 -3.45 -8.59
C ASN A 104 20.46 -2.05 -8.93
N ASN A 105 20.49 -1.12 -7.96
CA ASN A 105 20.91 0.27 -8.16
C ASN A 105 20.02 1.08 -9.14
N GLY A 106 18.70 0.94 -9.00
CA GLY A 106 17.73 1.72 -9.78
C GLY A 106 17.31 3.03 -9.09
N ALA A 107 16.47 3.82 -9.78
CA ALA A 107 15.88 5.04 -9.23
C ALA A 107 14.54 4.75 -8.52
N THR A 108 14.26 5.50 -7.44
CA THR A 108 12.96 5.40 -6.75
C THR A 108 11.78 5.79 -7.64
N SER A 109 11.96 6.61 -8.67
CA SER A 109 10.89 6.96 -9.63
C SER A 109 10.38 5.78 -10.46
N GLU A 110 11.08 4.65 -10.47
CA GLU A 110 10.71 3.45 -11.23
C GLU A 110 10.11 2.35 -10.35
N CYS A 111 10.13 2.54 -9.03
CA CYS A 111 9.86 1.48 -8.08
C CYS A 111 8.39 1.45 -7.65
N HIS A 112 7.92 0.24 -7.38
CA HIS A 112 6.72 -0.01 -6.57
C HIS A 112 7.14 -0.40 -5.14
N VAL A 113 8.33 -0.99 -5.00
CA VAL A 113 9.00 -1.32 -3.74
C VAL A 113 10.46 -0.87 -3.82
N ALA A 114 10.98 -0.28 -2.76
CA ALA A 114 12.37 0.15 -2.67
C ALA A 114 13.04 -0.41 -1.41
N THR A 115 14.30 -0.80 -1.55
CA THR A 115 15.15 -1.15 -0.42
C THR A 115 16.48 -0.40 -0.52
N PRO A 116 16.79 0.50 0.44
CA PRO A 116 18.11 1.10 0.53
C PRO A 116 19.20 0.03 0.71
N VAL A 117 20.32 0.14 -0.01
CA VAL A 117 21.38 -0.88 -0.04
C VAL A 117 21.98 -1.17 1.35
N ASP A 118 22.04 -0.17 2.23
CA ASP A 118 22.48 -0.33 3.62
C ASP A 118 21.50 -1.16 4.47
N ARG A 119 20.23 -1.19 4.06
CA ARG A 119 19.19 -2.08 4.61
C ARG A 119 19.20 -3.48 3.98
N VAL A 120 19.99 -3.70 2.92
CA VAL A 120 20.31 -5.04 2.42
C VAL A 120 21.60 -5.56 3.05
N ALA A 121 22.63 -4.71 3.14
CA ALA A 121 24.02 -5.09 3.39
C ALA A 121 24.48 -5.09 4.87
N SER A 122 23.60 -4.78 5.83
CA SER A 122 23.96 -4.57 7.25
C SER A 122 24.22 -5.86 8.07
N GLY A 123 24.90 -6.86 7.50
CA GLY A 123 25.48 -8.05 8.19
C GLY A 123 24.47 -9.05 8.77
N THR A 124 23.28 -8.59 9.09
CA THR A 124 22.03 -9.34 9.17
C THR A 124 21.22 -8.72 8.04
N LEU A 125 20.69 -9.50 7.11
CA LEU A 125 19.84 -8.94 6.05
C LEU A 125 18.76 -8.07 6.71
N GLY A 126 18.88 -6.74 6.55
CA GLY A 126 18.00 -5.78 7.20
C GLY A 126 16.59 -5.94 6.65
N GLY A 127 15.58 -5.78 7.48
CA GLY A 127 14.24 -6.25 7.13
C GLY A 127 13.31 -6.17 8.31
N GLY A 128 13.22 -7.26 9.06
CA GLY A 128 12.40 -7.34 10.27
C GLY A 128 11.02 -6.72 10.04
N THR A 129 10.57 -5.95 11.03
CA THR A 129 9.29 -5.24 11.01
C THR A 129 9.42 -3.80 10.48
N TRP A 130 10.46 -3.49 9.70
CA TRP A 130 10.63 -2.14 9.15
C TRP A 130 10.18 -2.06 7.70
N ALA A 131 9.11 -1.31 7.49
CA ALA A 131 8.69 -0.78 6.21
C ALA A 131 7.93 0.54 6.41
N ARG A 132 7.64 1.23 5.31
CA ARG A 132 6.76 2.41 5.25
C ARG A 132 6.27 2.62 3.82
N CYS A 133 5.07 3.14 3.66
CA CYS A 133 4.60 3.69 2.40
C CYS A 133 5.15 5.11 2.23
N VAL A 134 5.61 5.47 1.03
CA VAL A 134 6.26 6.75 0.75
C VAL A 134 5.68 7.37 -0.54
N PRO A 135 5.44 8.69 -0.61
CA PRO A 135 5.07 9.35 -1.86
C PRO A 135 6.20 9.30 -2.89
N GLY A 136 5.87 9.18 -4.18
CA GLY A 136 6.83 9.00 -5.28
C GLY A 136 6.71 7.62 -5.91
N GLY A 137 7.72 7.08 -6.58
CA GLY A 137 7.55 5.77 -7.24
C GLY A 137 6.92 5.85 -8.62
N ALA A 138 6.74 4.70 -9.24
CA ALA A 138 6.23 4.56 -10.60
C ALA A 138 4.77 5.02 -10.76
N ASP A 139 3.98 4.88 -9.70
CA ASP A 139 2.53 5.13 -9.65
C ASP A 139 2.14 6.15 -8.55
N GLY A 140 3.11 6.94 -8.07
CA GLY A 140 2.89 8.04 -7.14
C GLY A 140 2.98 7.69 -5.65
N LYS A 141 3.07 6.39 -5.31
CA LYS A 141 3.46 5.87 -3.99
C LYS A 141 4.24 4.57 -4.11
N TYR A 142 5.19 4.32 -3.21
CA TYR A 142 5.93 3.05 -3.16
C TYR A 142 6.14 2.57 -1.72
N ILE A 143 6.40 1.28 -1.55
CA ILE A 143 6.77 0.69 -0.27
C ILE A 143 8.28 0.80 -0.11
N GLU A 144 8.77 1.48 0.92
CA GLU A 144 10.18 1.42 1.32
C GLU A 144 10.32 0.41 2.45
N CYS A 145 11.12 -0.65 2.26
CA CYS A 145 11.27 -1.72 3.25
C CYS A 145 12.68 -2.32 3.21
N GLY A 146 13.04 -3.10 4.24
CA GLY A 146 14.28 -3.86 4.22
C GLY A 146 14.21 -5.09 3.32
N GLY A 147 15.37 -5.64 2.95
CA GLY A 147 15.47 -6.77 2.02
C GLY A 147 14.82 -8.06 2.52
N LEU A 148 14.73 -8.26 3.84
CA LEU A 148 13.98 -9.35 4.48
C LEU A 148 12.86 -8.83 5.38
N VAL A 149 12.07 -7.87 4.90
CA VAL A 149 10.84 -7.48 5.59
C VAL A 149 9.95 -8.71 5.83
N ASP A 150 9.26 -8.78 6.97
CA ASP A 150 8.30 -9.86 7.20
C ASP A 150 7.01 -9.65 6.41
N HIS A 151 6.27 -10.74 6.18
CA HIS A 151 5.11 -10.73 5.29
C HIS A 151 3.95 -9.90 5.82
N TYR A 152 3.83 -9.67 7.13
CA TYR A 152 2.75 -8.89 7.69
C TYR A 152 3.06 -7.41 7.65
N THR A 153 4.29 -7.02 7.97
CA THR A 153 4.75 -5.64 7.75
C THR A 153 4.67 -5.28 6.27
N PHE A 154 5.03 -6.18 5.35
CA PHE A 154 4.83 -5.91 3.93
C PHE A 154 3.35 -5.77 3.55
N ALA A 155 2.48 -6.65 4.06
CA ALA A 155 1.04 -6.59 3.81
C ALA A 155 0.39 -5.30 4.36
N HIS A 156 0.87 -4.82 5.51
CA HIS A 156 0.49 -3.54 6.09
C HIS A 156 0.75 -2.39 5.11
N GLU A 157 1.99 -2.25 4.65
CA GLU A 157 2.35 -1.19 3.70
C GLU A 157 1.71 -1.34 2.33
N HIS A 158 1.49 -2.58 1.90
CA HIS A 158 0.73 -2.86 0.69
C HIS A 158 -0.71 -2.34 0.80
N GLY A 159 -1.34 -2.48 1.97
CA GLY A 159 -2.67 -1.92 2.22
C GLY A 159 -2.70 -0.40 2.07
N HIS A 160 -1.71 0.30 2.62
CA HIS A 160 -1.56 1.74 2.40
C HIS A 160 -1.30 2.08 0.93
N LYS A 161 -0.39 1.35 0.27
CA LYS A 161 -0.03 1.59 -1.12
C LYS A 161 -1.21 1.36 -2.06
N GLU A 162 -1.84 0.19 -2.05
CA GLU A 162 -2.80 -0.16 -3.09
C GLU A 162 -4.22 0.34 -2.81
N TYR A 163 -4.60 0.46 -1.53
CA TYR A 163 -6.00 0.70 -1.15
C TYR A 163 -6.20 1.93 -0.26
N GLU A 164 -5.12 2.64 0.09
CA GLU A 164 -5.16 3.83 0.96
C GLU A 164 -5.82 3.56 2.31
N LEU A 165 -5.63 2.34 2.83
CA LEU A 165 -6.17 1.95 4.14
C LEU A 165 -5.66 2.90 5.24
N ALA A 166 -6.46 3.05 6.29
CA ALA A 166 -6.28 4.02 7.37
C ALA A 166 -6.20 5.50 6.96
N GLY A 167 -6.45 5.86 5.69
CA GLY A 167 -6.35 7.24 5.20
C GLY A 167 -5.09 7.54 4.38
N GLY A 168 -4.36 6.50 3.96
CA GLY A 168 -3.26 6.59 3.00
C GLY A 168 -1.87 6.67 3.63
N VAL A 169 -0.93 7.27 2.91
CA VAL A 169 0.54 7.13 3.07
C VAL A 169 1.10 7.56 4.44
N LEU A 170 0.34 8.32 5.23
CA LEU A 170 0.80 8.86 6.53
C LEU A 170 -0.23 8.69 7.65
N ALA A 171 -1.30 7.95 7.37
CA ALA A 171 -2.39 7.76 8.30
C ALA A 171 -2.31 6.33 8.81
N GLU A 172 -2.13 6.21 10.12
CA GLU A 172 -1.89 4.95 10.81
C GLU A 172 -3.05 4.64 11.75
N GLU A 173 -3.40 3.38 11.91
CA GLU A 173 -4.36 2.93 12.94
C GLU A 173 -3.68 2.69 14.30
N TYR A 174 -2.62 3.44 14.64
CA TYR A 174 -1.96 3.36 15.94
C TYR A 174 -2.37 4.49 16.88
N SER A 175 -2.92 4.11 18.03
CA SER A 175 -2.69 4.82 19.28
C SER A 175 -2.31 3.80 20.34
N GLY A 176 -1.42 4.14 21.29
CA GLY A 176 -0.85 3.19 22.25
C GLY A 176 -1.85 2.15 22.78
N ALA A 177 -1.50 0.87 22.64
CA ALA A 177 -2.29 -0.31 23.04
C ALA A 177 -3.73 -0.44 22.47
N SER A 178 -4.18 0.48 21.62
CA SER A 178 -5.57 0.61 21.17
C SER A 178 -5.57 0.86 19.66
N GLY A 179 -5.62 -0.22 18.90
CA GLY A 179 -5.66 -0.20 17.44
C GLY A 179 -6.54 -1.33 16.93
N CYS A 180 -7.02 -1.18 15.69
CA CYS A 180 -7.87 -2.19 15.07
C CYS A 180 -7.15 -3.55 15.06
N PRO A 181 -7.80 -4.68 15.39
CA PRO A 181 -7.15 -5.99 15.46
C PRO A 181 -6.87 -6.58 14.06
N CYS A 182 -6.20 -5.82 13.20
CA CYS A 182 -5.98 -6.11 11.79
C CYS A 182 -4.54 -5.81 11.36
N VAL A 183 -4.18 -6.20 10.13
CA VAL A 183 -2.82 -5.98 9.58
C VAL A 183 -2.47 -4.50 9.41
N ILE A 184 -3.47 -3.60 9.36
CA ILE A 184 -3.27 -2.15 9.28
C ILE A 184 -2.92 -1.50 10.63
N SER A 185 -3.02 -2.25 11.73
CA SER A 185 -2.50 -1.85 13.03
C SER A 185 -1.44 -2.85 13.52
N THR A 186 -0.27 -2.89 12.86
CA THR A 186 0.91 -3.64 13.33
C THR A 186 1.31 -3.28 14.77
N GLY A 187 0.97 -4.15 15.71
CA GLY A 187 1.26 -3.94 17.14
C GLY A 187 0.03 -3.89 18.04
N ALA A 188 -1.20 -3.95 17.50
CA ALA A 188 -2.37 -4.28 18.31
C ALA A 188 -2.24 -5.73 18.83
N ALA A 189 -2.14 -5.90 20.15
CA ALA A 189 -2.03 -7.22 20.77
C ALA A 189 -3.26 -8.07 20.44
N GLY A 190 -3.06 -9.22 19.79
CA GLY A 190 -4.14 -10.14 19.41
C GLY A 190 -4.79 -9.85 18.04
N GLY A 191 -4.20 -8.97 17.22
CA GLY A 191 -4.68 -8.73 15.86
C GLY A 191 -4.68 -9.99 15.00
N LEU A 192 -5.72 -10.17 14.18
CA LEU A 192 -5.94 -11.37 13.37
C LEU A 192 -4.97 -11.50 12.18
N MET A 193 -3.98 -10.62 12.07
CA MET A 193 -3.02 -10.51 10.97
C MET A 193 -3.70 -10.62 9.60
N GLN A 194 -4.88 -10.00 9.47
CA GLN A 194 -5.78 -9.97 8.31
C GLN A 194 -6.42 -8.59 8.21
N TYR A 195 -7.04 -8.25 7.09
CA TYR A 195 -7.82 -7.00 6.98
C TYR A 195 -9.09 -7.06 7.86
N CYS A 196 -9.39 -5.99 8.61
CA CYS A 196 -10.62 -5.91 9.39
C CYS A 196 -11.85 -5.73 8.50
N ASP A 197 -12.99 -6.14 9.04
CA ASP A 197 -14.32 -5.95 8.49
C ASP A 197 -15.21 -5.22 9.49
N ASP A 198 -16.46 -4.94 9.12
CA ASP A 198 -17.37 -4.20 10.00
C ASP A 198 -17.71 -4.94 11.32
N GLY A 199 -17.39 -6.23 11.43
CA GLY A 199 -17.62 -7.06 12.61
C GLY A 199 -16.50 -7.00 13.65
N ASN A 200 -15.27 -6.65 13.24
CA ASN A 200 -14.12 -6.51 14.14
C ASN A 200 -13.36 -5.18 14.03
N HIS A 201 -13.82 -4.27 13.17
CA HIS A 201 -13.21 -2.95 12.98
C HIS A 201 -13.47 -2.00 14.15
N GLU A 202 -12.43 -1.25 14.54
CA GLU A 202 -12.55 -0.20 15.56
C GLU A 202 -12.74 1.18 14.90
N THR A 203 -13.96 1.69 14.92
CA THR A 203 -14.36 2.94 14.22
C THR A 203 -13.75 4.23 14.79
N SER A 204 -13.07 4.15 15.93
CA SER A 204 -12.46 5.31 16.59
C SER A 204 -11.30 5.92 15.78
N TRP A 205 -10.69 5.16 14.88
CA TRP A 205 -9.43 5.51 14.22
C TRP A 205 -9.54 5.61 12.70
N CYS A 206 -10.39 4.79 12.09
CA CYS A 206 -10.69 4.84 10.67
C CYS A 206 -12.22 4.71 10.46
N PRO A 207 -12.85 5.56 9.63
CA PRO A 207 -14.30 5.53 9.46
C PRO A 207 -14.83 4.30 8.71
N ASN A 208 -13.97 3.62 7.95
CA ASN A 208 -14.33 2.43 7.18
C ASN A 208 -13.46 1.24 7.60
N SER A 209 -14.04 0.04 7.62
CA SER A 209 -13.25 -1.18 7.74
C SER A 209 -12.36 -1.37 6.51
N CYS A 210 -11.26 -2.11 6.67
CA CYS A 210 -10.32 -2.39 5.58
C CYS A 210 -11.03 -3.08 4.41
N TRP A 211 -11.84 -4.10 4.69
CA TRP A 211 -12.58 -4.82 3.65
C TRP A 211 -13.59 -3.93 2.92
N LYS A 212 -14.27 -3.01 3.63
CA LYS A 212 -15.13 -2.04 2.96
C LYS A 212 -14.35 -1.19 1.96
N ALA A 213 -13.21 -0.63 2.37
CA ALA A 213 -12.36 0.18 1.50
C ALA A 213 -11.80 -0.60 0.30
N ILE A 214 -11.43 -1.87 0.49
CA ILE A 214 -10.94 -2.77 -0.57
C ILE A 214 -12.05 -3.09 -1.56
N MET A 215 -13.24 -3.48 -1.10
CA MET A 215 -14.37 -3.82 -1.97
C MET A 215 -14.90 -2.61 -2.74
N ASP A 216 -14.76 -1.40 -2.20
CA ASP A 216 -15.14 -0.16 -2.89
C ASP A 216 -14.18 0.18 -4.06
N GLN A 217 -12.97 -0.40 -4.09
CA GLN A 217 -11.91 -0.11 -5.08
C GLN A 217 -11.55 -1.29 -5.99
N THR A 218 -11.97 -2.50 -5.65
CA THR A 218 -11.56 -3.74 -6.33
C THR A 218 -12.75 -4.66 -6.62
N SER A 219 -12.51 -5.76 -7.32
CA SER A 219 -13.48 -6.83 -7.47
C SER A 219 -13.39 -7.90 -6.37
N MET A 220 -12.59 -7.67 -5.32
CA MET A 220 -12.52 -8.59 -4.18
C MET A 220 -13.85 -8.62 -3.45
N THR A 221 -14.11 -9.75 -2.80
CA THR A 221 -15.34 -9.98 -2.06
C THR A 221 -15.02 -10.44 -0.65
N HIS A 222 -15.83 -10.05 0.31
CA HIS A 222 -15.67 -10.48 1.69
C HIS A 222 -17.04 -10.49 2.37
N THR A 223 -17.25 -11.47 3.24
CA THR A 223 -18.44 -11.56 4.09
C THR A 223 -18.02 -11.30 5.52
N THR A 224 -18.65 -10.35 6.21
CA THR A 224 -18.33 -10.03 7.60
C THR A 224 -18.28 -11.28 8.50
N GLY A 225 -17.18 -11.44 9.23
CA GLY A 225 -16.87 -12.57 10.08
C GLY A 225 -16.15 -13.73 9.37
N ASP A 226 -15.96 -13.64 8.05
CA ASP A 226 -15.26 -14.65 7.27
C ASP A 226 -13.75 -14.42 7.34
N TYR A 227 -13.04 -15.25 8.12
CA TYR A 227 -11.58 -15.19 8.26
C TYR A 227 -10.98 -16.57 7.99
N PRO A 228 -11.15 -17.11 6.77
CA PRO A 228 -10.76 -18.48 6.48
C PRO A 228 -9.25 -18.61 6.54
N ALA A 229 -8.78 -19.72 7.11
CA ALA A 229 -7.38 -20.09 6.98
C ALA A 229 -7.10 -20.40 5.51
N VAL A 230 -6.28 -19.57 4.89
CA VAL A 230 -5.81 -19.75 3.51
C VAL A 230 -4.38 -20.27 3.52
N GLY A 231 -4.09 -21.17 2.57
CA GLY A 231 -2.77 -21.79 2.42
C GLY A 231 -1.79 -20.90 1.65
N ALA A 232 -0.73 -21.51 1.13
CA ALA A 232 0.20 -20.82 0.23
C ALA A 232 -0.52 -20.27 -1.00
N GLY A 233 -0.12 -19.08 -1.44
CA GLY A 233 -0.65 -18.45 -2.63
C GLY A 233 -0.08 -19.05 -3.92
N PRO A 234 -0.52 -18.55 -5.08
CA PRO A 234 0.11 -18.86 -6.35
C PRO A 234 1.60 -18.50 -6.36
N THR A 235 2.39 -19.22 -7.17
CA THR A 235 3.83 -18.97 -7.29
C THR A 235 4.11 -17.61 -7.93
N THR A 236 4.95 -16.81 -7.28
CA THR A 236 5.43 -15.53 -7.80
C THR A 236 6.60 -15.75 -8.76
N THR A 237 6.53 -15.15 -9.95
CA THR A 237 7.67 -15.11 -10.86
C THR A 237 8.60 -13.96 -10.49
N VAL A 238 9.85 -14.26 -10.12
CA VAL A 238 10.84 -13.24 -9.75
C VAL A 238 12.03 -13.24 -10.70
N VAL A 239 12.28 -12.09 -11.32
CA VAL A 239 13.41 -11.83 -12.22
C VAL A 239 14.35 -10.81 -11.57
N ILE A 240 15.66 -11.04 -11.64
CA ILE A 240 16.66 -10.03 -11.30
C ILE A 240 17.14 -9.45 -12.64
N GLU A 241 16.97 -8.15 -12.83
CA GLU A 241 17.53 -7.47 -14.00
C GLU A 241 19.05 -7.34 -13.87
N PRO A 242 19.79 -7.55 -14.98
CA PRO A 242 21.25 -7.50 -15.00
C PRO A 242 21.82 -6.10 -14.79
#